data_AF-A0A1H7G662-F1
#
_entry.id   AF-A0A1H7G662-F1
#
_cell.length_a   1.000
_cell.length_b   1.000
_cell.length_c   1.000
_cell.angle_alpha   90.00
_cell.angle_beta   90.00
_cell.angle_gamma   90.00
#
_symmetry.space_group_name_H-M   'P 1'
#
loop_
_entity.id
_entity.type
_entity.pdbx_description
1 polymer ?
#
loop_
_entity_poly.entity_id
_entity_poly.type
_entity_poly.pdbx_seq_one_letter_code
_entity_poly.pdbx_strand_id
1 'polypeptide(L)' 'MANVLEFLKDSYTEMGQKVTWPTWSQLQSSAVVVLVASIIIALVIFAMDKASSSVLELFYNIGS' A
#
# COMPACT_ATOMS: atom_id res chain seq x y z
N MET A 1 5.58 -1.84 -40.67
CA MET A 1 5.00 -2.38 -39.42
C MET A 1 5.97 -3.30 -38.64
N ALA A 2 7.29 -3.18 -38.85
CA ALA A 2 8.29 -3.96 -38.09
C ALA A 2 8.71 -3.28 -36.77
N ASN A 3 8.46 -1.98 -36.62
CA ASN A 3 9.03 -1.19 -35.53
C ASN A 3 8.43 -1.48 -34.14
N VAL A 4 7.14 -1.82 -34.03
CA VAL A 4 6.48 -2.00 -32.70
C VAL A 4 6.95 -3.26 -32.00
N LEU A 5 7.21 -4.34 -32.75
CA LEU A 5 7.77 -5.58 -32.22
C LEU A 5 9.20 -5.38 -31.71
N GLU A 6 9.99 -4.58 -32.42
CA GLU A 6 11.35 -4.22 -32.05
C GLU A 6 11.34 -3.31 -30.80
N PHE A 7 10.45 -2.30 -30.75
CA PHE A 7 10.25 -1.45 -29.57
C PHE A 7 9.84 -2.22 -28.32
N LEU A 8 8.94 -3.22 -28.44
CA LEU A 8 8.53 -4.03 -27.29
C LEU A 8 9.66 -4.94 -26.82
N LYS A 9 10.47 -5.46 -27.74
CA LYS A 9 11.62 -6.32 -27.43
C LYS A 9 12.77 -5.55 -26.81
N ASP A 10 13.05 -4.34 -27.31
CA ASP A 10 14.01 -3.42 -26.71
C ASP A 10 13.51 -2.91 -25.35
N SER A 11 12.22 -2.58 -25.22
CA SER A 11 11.63 -2.19 -23.93
C SER A 11 11.72 -3.32 -22.90
N TYR A 12 11.47 -4.58 -23.28
CA TYR A 12 11.62 -5.72 -22.36
C TYR A 12 13.07 -5.95 -21.94
N THR A 13 14.01 -5.77 -22.87
CA THR A 13 15.44 -5.92 -22.61
C THR A 13 15.96 -4.77 -21.74
N GLU A 14 15.50 -3.55 -21.96
CA GLU A 14 15.78 -2.38 -21.12
C GLU A 14 15.15 -2.49 -19.74
N MET A 15 13.91 -2.97 -19.62
CA MET A 15 13.26 -3.18 -18.32
C MET A 15 14.02 -4.21 -17.47
N GLY A 16 14.63 -5.22 -18.09
CA GLY A 16 15.50 -6.18 -17.39
C GLY A 16 16.88 -5.64 -17.02
N GLN A 17 17.45 -4.71 -17.79
CA GLN A 17 18.78 -4.14 -17.52
C GLN A 17 18.78 -2.85 -16.69
N LYS A 18 17.69 -2.08 -16.67
CA LYS A 18 17.56 -0.80 -15.94
C LYS A 18 16.64 -0.84 -14.74
N VAL A 19 15.89 -1.91 -14.53
CA VAL A 19 15.07 -2.06 -13.33
C VAL A 19 15.70 -3.18 -12.52
N THR A 20 16.51 -2.79 -11.54
CA THR A 20 17.05 -3.70 -10.54
C THR A 20 15.89 -4.25 -9.72
N TRP A 21 15.23 -5.29 -10.23
CA TRP A 21 14.27 -6.05 -9.45
C TRP A 21 15.05 -6.61 -8.27
N PRO A 22 14.70 -6.21 -7.03
CA PRO A 22 15.41 -6.71 -5.87
C PRO A 22 15.29 -8.24 -5.84
N THR A 23 16.27 -8.91 -5.24
CA THR A 23 16.15 -10.35 -5.04
C THR A 23 14.90 -10.64 -4.21
N TRP A 24 14.27 -11.81 -4.42
CA TRP A 24 13.03 -12.19 -3.75
C TRP A 24 13.04 -12.00 -2.23
N SER A 25 14.21 -12.18 -1.60
CA SER A 25 14.42 -11.93 -0.16
C SER A 25 14.28 -10.44 0.23
N GLN A 26 14.78 -9.51 -0.59
CA GLN A 26 14.64 -8.07 -0.34
C GLN A 26 13.21 -7.57 -0.60
N LEU A 27 12.50 -8.14 -1.58
CA LEU A 27 11.08 -7.82 -1.76
C LEU A 27 10.26 -8.28 -0.57
N GLN A 28 10.50 -9.50 -0.07
CA GLN A 28 9.79 -10.01 1.09
C GLN A 28 10.06 -9.15 2.32
N SER A 29 11.31 -8.72 2.54
CA SER A 29 11.65 -7.80 3.63
C SER A 29 10.89 -6.48 3.52
N SER A 30 10.83 -5.89 2.32
CA SER A 30 10.08 -4.64 2.08
C SER A 30 8.58 -4.82 2.27
N ALA A 31 8.02 -5.95 1.81
CA ALA A 31 6.62 -6.30 1.98
C ALA A 31 6.24 -6.49 3.45
N VAL A 32 7.12 -7.13 4.25
CA VAL A 32 6.90 -7.31 5.69
C VAL A 32 6.86 -5.96 6.41
N VAL A 33 7.74 -5.03 6.07
CA VAL A 33 7.72 -3.67 6.65
C VAL A 33 6.41 -2.95 6.33
N VAL A 34 5.94 -3.02 5.08
CA VAL A 34 4.66 -2.42 4.66
C VAL A 34 3.47 -3.07 5.36
N LEU A 35 3.51 -4.40 5.56
CA LEU A 35 2.47 -5.15 6.26
C LEU A 35 2.38 -4.75 7.74
N VAL A 36 3.52 -4.53 8.41
CA VAL A 36 3.51 -4.02 9.79
C VAL A 36 2.99 -2.58 9.83
N ALA A 37 3.39 -1.74 8.87
CA ALA A 37 2.90 -0.36 8.79
C ALA A 37 1.38 -0.29 8.58
N SER A 38 0.80 -1.16 7.73
CA SER A 38 -0.64 -1.20 7.49
C SER A 38 -1.43 -1.65 8.72
N ILE A 39 -0.88 -2.58 9.51
CA ILE A 39 -1.48 -3.01 10.79
C ILE A 39 -1.54 -1.83 11.78
N ILE A 40 -0.48 -1.04 11.88
CA ILE A 40 -0.45 0.14 12.77
C ILE A 40 -1.52 1.15 12.33
N ILE A 41 -1.62 1.43 11.02
CA ILE A 41 -2.63 2.34 10.47
C ILE A 41 -4.05 1.82 10.76
N ALA A 42 -4.28 0.50 10.61
CA ALA A 42 -5.56 -0.11 10.92
C ALA A 42 -5.95 0.05 12.40
N LEU A 43 -5.00 -0.09 13.33
CA LEU A 43 -5.24 0.14 14.77
C LEU A 43 -5.59 1.61 15.06
N VAL A 44 -4.93 2.56 14.39
CA VAL A 44 -5.24 3.98 14.54
C VAL A 44 -6.66 4.28 14.04
N ILE A 45 -7.04 3.76 12.88
CA ILE A 45 -8.40 3.92 12.35
C ILE A 45 -9.44 3.31 13.30
N PHE A 46 -9.15 2.12 13.85
CA PHE A 46 -10.03 1.48 14.82
C PHE A 46 -10.25 2.32 16.08
N ALA A 47 -9.19 2.96 16.60
CA ALA A 47 -9.30 3.87 17.73
C ALA A 47 -10.11 5.13 17.37
N MET A 48 -9.93 5.68 16.17
CA MET A 48 -10.69 6.84 15.69
C MET A 48 -12.18 6.52 15.49
N ASP A 49 -12.51 5.32 15.01
CA ASP A 49 -13.88 4.86 14.82
C ASP A 49 -14.60 4.71 16.16
N LYS A 50 -13.93 4.12 17.15
CA LYS A 50 -14.40 4.03 18.55
C LYS A 50 -14.62 5.40 19.18
N ALA A 51 -13.66 6.31 19.03
CA ALA A 51 -13.76 7.66 19.55
C ALA A 51 -14.95 8.40 18.94
N SER A 52 -15.15 8.26 17.63
CA SER A 52 -16.25 8.91 16.91
C SER A 52 -17.61 8.40 17.41
N SER A 53 -17.77 7.09 17.61
CA SER A 53 -19.00 6.52 18.16
C SER A 53 -19.28 7.02 19.58
N SER A 54 -18.26 7.09 20.44
CA SER A 54 -18.43 7.60 21.80
C SER A 54 -18.76 9.10 21.84
N VAL A 55 -18.18 9.89 20.94
CA VAL A 55 -18.50 11.31 20.81
C VAL A 55 -19.94 11.51 20.34
N LEU A 56 -20.39 10.73 19.36
CA LEU A 56 -21.78 10.80 18.87
C LEU A 56 -22.79 10.36 19.94
N GLU A 57 -22.49 9.31 20.71
CA GLU A 57 -23.33 8.91 21.84
C GLU A 57 -23.44 10.01 22.90
N LEU A 58 -22.33 10.69 23.24
CA LEU A 58 -22.35 11.82 24.17
C LEU A 58 -23.20 12.98 23.67
N PHE A 59 -23.09 13.34 22.39
CA PHE A 59 -23.92 14.41 21.81
C PHE A 59 -25.40 14.01 21.73
N TYR A 60 -25.70 12.76 21.38
CA TYR A 60 -27.08 12.27 21.31
C TYR A 60 -27.74 12.23 22.69
N ASN A 61 -26.99 11.84 23.73
CA ASN A 61 -27.48 11.75 25.11
C ASN A 61 -27.62 13.14 25.79
N ILE A 62 -26.94 14.18 25.28
CA ILE A 62 -27.09 15.57 25.77
C ILE A 62 -28.29 16.31 25.11
N GLY A 63 -28.73 15.84 23.95
CA GLY A 63 -29.81 16.45 23.16
C GLY A 63 -31.22 15.90 23.46
N SER A 64 -31.33 14.85 24.31
CA SER A 64 -32.57 14.36 24.91
C SER A 64 -32.71 14.81 26.36
#